data_AF-T0IWL0-F1
#
_entry.id   AF-T0IWL0-F1
#
_cell.length_a   1.000
_cell.length_b   1.000
_cell.length_c   1.000
_cell.angle_alpha   90.00
_cell.angle_beta   90.00
_cell.angle_gamma   90.00
#
_symmetry.space_group_name_H-M   'P 1'
#
loop_
_entity.id
_entity.type
_entity.pdbx_description
1 polymer ?
#
loop_
_entity_poly.entity_id
_entity_poly.type
_entity_poly.pdbx_seq_one_letter_code
_entity_poly.pdbx_strand_id
1 'polypeptide(L)'
;MMTAMAMCLLAGCAKGVDNEAQAGNNAAMPANAEMIEDTDAMGQGAAEDAARLPTDDWVGRWTGPEGLFLDIQPAPDGKAGHYAIANRDTLDREADYSGIAEGATIRFVRDGKDLSIRPGTGAETGFKYLADRQDCLIVVAGQEGYCR
;
A
#
# COMPACT_ATOMS: atom_id res chain seq x y z
N MET A 1 -37.05 35.92 20.33
CA MET A 1 -36.14 36.48 21.35
C MET A 1 -34.76 35.90 21.06
N MET A 2 -33.98 36.49 20.15
CA MET A 2 -33.07 37.64 20.32
C MET A 2 -31.75 37.27 21.04
N THR A 3 -30.63 37.39 20.29
CA THR A 3 -29.22 37.65 20.69
C THR A 3 -28.45 36.54 21.44
N ALA A 4 -27.14 36.29 21.22
CA ALA A 4 -26.09 37.12 20.65
C ALA A 4 -24.96 36.29 19.99
N MET A 5 -24.30 36.96 19.03
CA MET A 5 -23.12 36.59 18.26
C MET A 5 -21.86 37.05 19.01
N ALA A 6 -20.77 36.29 19.00
CA ALA A 6 -19.43 36.78 19.34
C ALA A 6 -18.36 36.03 18.54
N MET A 7 -17.91 36.65 17.44
CA MET A 7 -16.69 36.33 16.73
C MET A 7 -15.53 37.09 17.36
N CYS A 8 -14.41 36.41 17.63
CA CYS A 8 -13.11 37.04 17.88
C CYS A 8 -12.14 36.59 16.79
N LEU A 9 -11.78 37.51 15.90
CA LEU A 9 -10.67 37.39 14.95
C LEU A 9 -9.43 38.03 15.59
N LEU A 10 -8.31 37.31 15.62
CA LEU A 10 -6.98 37.88 15.88
C LEU A 10 -6.12 37.64 14.64
N ALA A 11 -5.82 38.74 13.94
CA ALA A 11 -4.88 38.81 12.84
C ALA A 11 -3.47 39.10 13.38
N GLY A 12 -2.48 38.38 12.87
CA GLY A 12 -1.05 38.64 13.13
C GLY A 12 -0.20 38.38 11.88
N CYS A 13 0.13 39.45 11.16
CA CYS A 13 1.22 39.55 10.17
C CYS A 13 2.45 40.14 10.91
N ALA A 14 3.72 39.96 10.58
CA ALA A 14 4.52 39.29 9.56
C ALA A 14 5.97 39.30 10.10
N LYS A 15 6.90 38.53 9.51
CA LYS A 15 8.17 39.00 8.92
C LYS A 15 8.78 37.84 8.12
N GLY A 16 8.87 38.04 6.81
CA GLY A 16 9.61 37.16 5.90
C GLY A 16 11.12 37.38 6.05
N VAL A 17 11.87 36.34 5.76
CA VAL A 17 13.27 36.42 5.37
C VAL A 17 13.39 35.54 4.13
N ASP A 18 13.47 36.22 2.99
CA ASP A 18 13.86 35.64 1.72
C ASP A 18 15.30 35.16 1.85
N ASN A 19 15.59 33.91 1.48
CA ASN A 19 16.96 33.46 1.25
C ASN A 19 17.06 33.00 -0.20
N GLU A 20 17.29 34.00 -1.04
CA GLU A 20 17.59 33.90 -2.46
C GLU A 20 19.00 33.33 -2.64
N ALA A 21 19.12 32.55 -3.71
CA ALA A 21 20.34 31.86 -4.11
C ALA A 21 21.51 32.83 -4.34
N GLN A 22 22.70 32.45 -3.85
CA GLN A 22 23.94 33.03 -4.33
C GLN A 22 24.88 31.93 -4.80
N ALA A 23 24.84 31.70 -6.12
CA ALA A 23 25.93 31.07 -6.85
C ALA A 23 27.12 32.03 -6.91
N GLY A 24 28.29 31.56 -6.52
CA GLY A 24 29.54 32.30 -6.61
C GLY A 24 30.73 31.35 -6.47
N ASN A 25 31.23 30.85 -7.60
CA ASN A 25 32.49 30.11 -7.66
C ASN A 25 33.66 31.09 -7.55
N ASN A 26 34.65 30.80 -6.72
CA ASN A 26 36.08 30.82 -7.10
C ASN A 26 36.98 30.23 -6.00
N ALA A 27 38.04 29.58 -6.48
CA ALA A 27 38.83 28.54 -5.81
C ALA A 27 39.99 29.04 -4.94
N ALA A 28 40.39 28.21 -3.97
CA ALA A 28 41.78 27.99 -3.56
C ALA A 28 41.88 26.76 -2.64
N MET A 29 42.60 25.71 -3.08
CA MET A 29 43.17 24.67 -2.20
C MET A 29 44.47 25.20 -1.56
N PRO A 30 44.86 24.72 -0.38
CA PRO A 30 45.88 23.66 -0.37
C PRO A 30 45.59 22.52 0.62
N ALA A 31 46.27 21.41 0.34
CA ALA A 31 46.15 20.10 0.96
C ALA A 31 46.85 19.97 2.33
N ASN A 32 46.21 19.26 3.26
CA ASN A 32 46.66 18.03 3.94
C ASN A 32 46.08 17.90 5.36
N ALA A 33 45.94 16.64 5.79
CA ALA A 33 45.66 16.12 7.14
C ALA A 33 44.42 15.23 7.16
N GLU A 34 44.70 13.95 7.30
CA GLU A 34 43.80 12.80 7.37
C GLU A 34 42.80 12.95 8.52
N MET A 35 41.52 12.74 8.24
CA MET A 35 40.57 12.34 9.26
C MET A 35 39.90 11.04 8.79
N ILE A 36 40.37 9.96 9.40
CA ILE A 36 39.65 8.70 9.65
C ILE A 36 38.18 9.01 9.96
N GLU A 37 37.29 8.81 8.97
CA GLU A 37 35.86 8.68 9.24
C GLU A 37 35.59 7.22 9.57
N ASP A 38 35.61 6.96 10.87
CA ASP A 38 34.97 5.85 11.54
C ASP A 38 33.50 5.81 11.11
N THR A 39 33.21 5.08 10.02
CA THR A 39 31.85 4.89 9.53
C THR A 39 31.26 3.69 10.25
N ASP A 40 31.02 3.87 11.54
CA ASP A 40 30.27 2.94 12.37
C ASP A 40 29.04 3.66 12.95
N ALA A 41 28.10 4.02 12.07
CA ALA A 41 26.77 4.50 12.48
C ALA A 41 25.74 4.50 11.34
N MET A 42 25.32 3.34 10.84
CA MET A 42 23.96 3.18 10.26
C MET A 42 23.32 1.86 10.70
N GLY A 43 23.27 1.66 12.02
CA GLY A 43 22.32 0.75 12.68
C GLY A 43 20.96 1.41 12.92
N GLN A 44 20.46 2.18 11.96
CA GLN A 44 19.11 2.76 11.95
C GLN A 44 18.46 2.38 10.63
N GLY A 45 17.57 1.38 10.67
CA GLY A 45 16.87 0.89 9.47
C GLY A 45 16.48 -0.59 9.48
N ALA A 46 16.84 -1.37 10.50
CA ALA A 46 16.47 -2.80 10.57
C ALA A 46 14.95 -3.07 10.69
N ALA A 47 14.11 -2.02 10.71
CA ALA A 47 12.65 -2.11 10.66
C ALA A 47 12.05 -1.54 9.35
N GLU A 48 12.84 -0.95 8.46
CA GLU A 48 12.37 -0.32 7.21
C GLU A 48 12.75 -1.09 5.93
N ASP A 49 13.55 -2.15 6.03
CA ASP A 49 13.90 -3.01 4.90
C ASP A 49 13.47 -4.47 5.14
N ALA A 50 12.24 -4.66 5.61
CA ALA A 50 11.55 -5.90 5.27
C ALA A 50 11.35 -5.85 3.75
N ALA A 51 12.17 -6.61 3.01
CA ALA A 51 12.13 -6.64 1.56
C ALA A 51 10.67 -6.74 1.07
N ARG A 52 10.25 -5.73 0.30
CA ARG A 52 8.89 -5.63 -0.23
C ARG A 52 8.49 -6.93 -0.94
N LEU A 53 7.36 -7.49 -0.57
CA LEU A 53 6.87 -8.74 -1.15
C LEU A 53 6.12 -8.43 -2.45
N PRO A 54 6.15 -9.33 -3.45
CA PRO A 54 5.37 -9.15 -4.68
C PRO A 54 3.86 -8.97 -4.43
N THR A 55 3.35 -9.57 -3.35
CA THR A 55 1.95 -9.46 -2.91
C THR A 55 1.59 -8.07 -2.39
N ASP A 56 2.56 -7.21 -2.08
CA ASP A 56 2.31 -5.82 -1.66
C ASP A 56 1.77 -4.96 -2.80
N ASP A 57 1.99 -5.35 -4.06
CA ASP A 57 1.41 -4.69 -5.24
C ASP A 57 -0.08 -4.97 -5.42
N TRP A 58 -0.65 -5.84 -4.58
CA TRP A 58 -2.05 -6.21 -4.60
C TRP A 58 -2.91 -5.46 -3.59
N VAL A 59 -2.28 -4.64 -2.74
CA VAL A 59 -2.99 -3.79 -1.79
C VAL A 59 -3.94 -2.85 -2.53
N GLY A 60 -5.15 -2.73 -2.00
CA GLY A 60 -6.27 -2.02 -2.59
C GLY A 60 -7.34 -2.95 -3.10
N ARG A 61 -8.26 -2.35 -3.87
CA ARG A 61 -9.50 -3.01 -4.27
C ARG A 61 -9.46 -3.53 -5.70
N TRP A 62 -9.91 -4.77 -5.85
CA TRP A 62 -10.06 -5.50 -7.09
C TRP A 62 -11.54 -5.76 -7.35
N THR A 63 -11.97 -5.54 -8.60
CA THR A 63 -13.41 -5.53 -8.94
C THR A 63 -13.81 -6.82 -9.65
N GLY A 64 -14.91 -7.41 -9.20
CA GLY A 64 -15.60 -8.52 -9.85
C GLY A 64 -16.89 -8.05 -10.54
N PRO A 65 -17.63 -8.95 -11.21
CA PRO A 65 -18.92 -8.63 -11.80
C PRO A 65 -19.94 -8.20 -10.74
N GLU A 66 -20.95 -7.41 -11.12
CA GLU A 66 -22.14 -7.13 -10.28
C GLU A 66 -21.82 -6.55 -8.88
N GLY A 67 -20.67 -5.87 -8.76
CA GLY A 67 -20.20 -5.24 -7.53
C GLY A 67 -19.48 -6.19 -6.56
N LEU A 68 -19.25 -7.45 -6.92
CA LEU A 68 -18.32 -8.32 -6.19
C LEU A 68 -16.94 -7.67 -6.09
N PHE A 69 -16.21 -7.96 -5.03
CA PHE A 69 -14.88 -7.38 -4.83
C PHE A 69 -13.99 -8.22 -3.95
N LEU A 70 -12.69 -7.98 -4.11
CA LEU A 70 -11.64 -8.39 -3.21
C LEU A 70 -10.84 -7.16 -2.82
N ASP A 71 -10.75 -6.86 -1.53
CA ASP A 71 -10.01 -5.72 -1.01
C ASP A 71 -8.94 -6.22 -0.06
N ILE A 72 -7.69 -5.90 -0.38
CA ILE A 72 -6.51 -6.39 0.32
C ILE A 72 -5.85 -5.19 0.98
N GLN A 73 -5.68 -5.24 2.28
CA GLN A 73 -5.01 -4.21 3.06
C GLN A 73 -3.87 -4.83 3.86
N PRO A 74 -2.81 -4.08 4.21
CA PRO A 74 -1.86 -4.53 5.22
C PRO A 74 -2.60 -4.93 6.49
N ALA A 75 -2.19 -6.05 7.12
CA ALA A 75 -2.78 -6.45 8.38
C ALA A 75 -2.48 -5.41 9.47
N PRO A 76 -3.40 -5.19 10.43
CA PRO A 76 -3.21 -4.24 11.51
C PRO A 76 -2.12 -4.65 12.51
N ASP A 77 -1.57 -5.87 12.40
CA ASP A 77 -0.47 -6.36 13.24
C ASP A 77 0.91 -5.83 12.83
N GLY A 78 0.99 -5.13 11.68
CA GLY A 78 2.21 -4.51 11.16
C GLY A 78 3.26 -5.51 10.65
N LYS A 79 2.92 -6.79 10.50
CA LYS A 79 3.87 -7.80 10.01
C LYS A 79 3.90 -7.83 8.49
N ALA A 80 5.10 -7.81 7.91
CA ALA A 80 5.27 -7.95 6.47
C ALA A 80 4.66 -9.27 5.97
N GLY A 81 3.95 -9.21 4.83
CA GLY A 81 3.25 -10.36 4.26
C GLY A 81 1.99 -10.78 4.98
N HIS A 82 1.55 -10.07 6.02
CA HIS A 82 0.24 -10.28 6.63
C HIS A 82 -0.76 -9.30 6.03
N TYR A 83 -1.95 -9.79 5.66
CA TYR A 83 -2.98 -8.97 5.03
C TYR A 83 -4.35 -9.14 5.72
N ALA A 84 -5.10 -8.06 5.78
CA ALA A 84 -6.54 -8.07 6.01
C ALA A 84 -7.24 -8.15 4.65
N ILE A 85 -8.12 -9.12 4.47
CA ILE A 85 -8.84 -9.36 3.22
C ILE A 85 -10.33 -9.18 3.47
N ALA A 86 -10.95 -8.18 2.88
CA ALA A 86 -12.40 -8.08 2.79
C ALA A 86 -12.84 -8.64 1.43
N ASN A 87 -13.71 -9.64 1.42
CA ASN A 87 -14.18 -10.27 0.18
C ASN A 87 -15.71 -10.34 0.16
N ARG A 88 -16.30 -9.79 -0.91
CA ARG A 88 -17.67 -10.07 -1.34
C ARG A 88 -17.63 -10.89 -2.61
N ASP A 89 -17.76 -12.20 -2.44
CA ASP A 89 -17.66 -13.21 -3.49
C ASP A 89 -19.03 -13.68 -4.01
N THR A 90 -20.10 -13.34 -3.30
CA THR A 90 -21.48 -13.41 -3.78
C THR A 90 -22.24 -12.13 -3.42
N LEU A 91 -23.42 -11.90 -4.02
CA LEU A 91 -24.21 -10.71 -3.72
C LEU A 91 -24.77 -10.68 -2.30
N ASP A 92 -24.82 -11.83 -1.64
CA ASP A 92 -25.41 -12.00 -0.31
C ASP A 92 -24.36 -12.23 0.79
N ARG A 93 -23.08 -12.35 0.42
CA ARG A 93 -21.99 -12.65 1.35
C ARG A 93 -20.82 -11.69 1.19
N GLU A 94 -20.51 -11.00 2.27
CA GLU A 94 -19.30 -10.22 2.47
C GLU A 94 -18.70 -10.60 3.83
N ALA A 95 -17.40 -10.85 3.87
CA ALA A 95 -16.69 -11.23 5.09
C ALA A 95 -15.21 -10.85 5.04
N ASP A 96 -14.62 -10.78 6.24
CA ASP A 96 -13.20 -10.49 6.44
C ASP A 96 -12.39 -11.74 6.76
N TYR A 97 -11.15 -11.79 6.27
CA TYR A 97 -10.22 -12.90 6.44
C TYR A 97 -8.81 -12.38 6.73
N SER A 98 -8.02 -13.21 7.42
CA SER A 98 -6.58 -13.00 7.56
C SER A 98 -5.84 -13.75 6.45
N GLY A 99 -4.99 -13.02 5.73
CA GLY A 99 -4.12 -13.54 4.67
C GLY A 99 -2.66 -13.54 5.08
N ILE A 100 -1.89 -14.51 4.59
CA ILE A 100 -0.44 -14.58 4.76
C ILE A 100 0.21 -14.82 3.39
N ALA A 101 1.23 -14.03 3.05
CA ALA A 101 2.03 -14.21 1.86
C ALA A 101 2.76 -15.56 1.89
N GLU A 102 2.65 -16.30 0.78
CA GLU A 102 3.45 -17.49 0.49
C GLU A 102 4.03 -17.34 -0.91
N GLY A 103 5.25 -16.82 -0.99
CA GLY A 103 5.90 -16.47 -2.25
C GLY A 103 5.11 -15.41 -3.02
N ALA A 104 4.61 -15.78 -4.20
CA ALA A 104 3.80 -14.91 -5.06
C ALA A 104 2.29 -15.21 -4.94
N THR A 105 1.84 -15.59 -3.74
CA THR A 105 0.42 -15.85 -3.42
C THR A 105 0.08 -15.36 -2.02
N ILE A 106 -1.20 -15.15 -1.73
CA ILE A 106 -1.70 -14.90 -0.37
C ILE A 106 -2.58 -16.08 0.04
N ARG A 107 -2.17 -16.85 1.05
CA ARG A 107 -2.96 -17.91 1.66
C ARG A 107 -3.95 -17.35 2.66
N PHE A 108 -5.17 -17.86 2.66
CA PHE A 108 -6.18 -17.55 3.68
C PHE A 108 -7.14 -18.74 3.85
N VAL A 109 -7.97 -18.71 4.90
CA VAL A 109 -8.97 -19.76 5.17
C VAL A 109 -10.37 -19.17 5.07
N ARG A 110 -11.23 -19.77 4.24
CA ARG A 110 -12.66 -19.44 4.11
C ARG A 110 -13.49 -20.70 4.22
N ASP A 111 -14.52 -20.67 5.06
CA ASP A 111 -15.40 -21.83 5.30
C ASP A 111 -14.63 -23.12 5.67
N GLY A 112 -13.53 -22.98 6.43
CA GLY A 112 -12.64 -24.08 6.81
C GLY A 112 -11.78 -24.64 5.67
N LYS A 113 -11.77 -24.00 4.49
CA LYS A 113 -10.96 -24.39 3.34
C LYS A 113 -9.76 -23.46 3.18
N ASP A 114 -8.63 -24.10 2.94
CA ASP A 114 -7.39 -23.48 2.50
C ASP A 114 -7.51 -22.93 1.07
N LEU A 115 -7.44 -21.61 0.92
CA LEU A 115 -7.47 -20.91 -0.37
C LEU A 115 -6.21 -20.07 -0.58
N SER A 116 -5.95 -19.73 -1.84
CA SER A 116 -4.82 -18.88 -2.24
C SER A 116 -5.27 -17.84 -3.26
N ILE A 117 -4.91 -16.58 -3.05
CA ILE A 117 -5.00 -15.51 -4.05
C ILE A 117 -3.70 -15.53 -4.85
N ARG A 118 -3.78 -15.55 -6.17
CA ARG A 118 -2.64 -15.56 -7.08
C ARG A 118 -2.86 -14.62 -8.27
N PRO A 119 -1.81 -14.16 -8.97
CA PRO A 119 -2.00 -13.41 -10.19
C PRO A 119 -2.56 -14.33 -11.28
N GLY A 120 -3.29 -13.72 -12.22
CA GLY A 120 -3.82 -14.40 -13.39
C GLY A 120 -4.46 -13.41 -14.36
N THR A 121 -5.24 -13.95 -15.28
CA THR A 121 -5.95 -13.18 -16.30
C THR A 121 -7.46 -13.29 -16.15
N GLY A 122 -8.16 -12.39 -16.81
CA GLY A 122 -9.60 -12.31 -16.88
C GLY A 122 -10.27 -13.60 -17.34
N ALA A 123 -9.64 -14.31 -18.27
CA ALA A 123 -10.09 -15.60 -18.76
C ALA A 123 -10.15 -16.68 -17.66
N GLU A 124 -9.28 -16.59 -16.65
CA GLU A 124 -9.23 -17.52 -15.53
C GLU A 124 -10.28 -17.24 -14.45
N THR A 125 -10.95 -16.08 -14.50
CA THR A 125 -11.99 -15.73 -13.52
C THR A 125 -13.27 -16.54 -13.71
N GLY A 126 -13.53 -17.05 -14.91
CA GLY A 126 -14.81 -17.65 -15.30
C GLY A 126 -15.87 -16.62 -15.71
N PHE A 127 -15.60 -15.32 -15.61
CA PHE A 127 -16.55 -14.26 -15.92
C PHE A 127 -16.31 -13.67 -17.32
N LYS A 128 -17.31 -13.81 -18.19
CA LYS A 128 -17.23 -13.35 -19.59
C LYS A 128 -16.83 -11.87 -19.72
N TYR A 129 -17.34 -10.99 -18.86
CA TYR A 129 -17.06 -9.55 -18.91
C TYR A 129 -15.64 -9.19 -18.47
N LEU A 130 -14.97 -10.08 -17.75
CA LEU A 130 -13.58 -9.90 -17.36
C LEU A 130 -12.62 -10.57 -18.33
N ALA A 131 -13.07 -11.40 -19.28
CA ALA A 131 -12.24 -12.32 -20.06
C ALA A 131 -10.99 -11.68 -20.70
N ASP A 132 -11.10 -10.43 -21.18
CA ASP A 132 -10.01 -9.72 -21.87
C ASP A 132 -9.10 -8.90 -20.94
N ARG A 133 -9.32 -8.96 -19.61
CA ARG A 133 -8.49 -8.29 -18.61
C ARG A 133 -7.20 -9.07 -18.37
N GLN A 134 -6.10 -8.36 -18.20
CA GLN A 134 -4.77 -8.98 -17.99
C GLN A 134 -4.24 -8.84 -16.57
N ASP A 135 -4.81 -7.93 -15.79
CA ASP A 135 -4.40 -7.67 -14.41
C ASP A 135 -5.51 -8.12 -13.47
N CYS A 136 -5.44 -9.39 -13.08
CA CYS A 136 -6.44 -10.02 -12.24
C CYS A 136 -5.82 -10.86 -11.13
N LEU A 137 -6.56 -10.99 -10.04
CA LEU A 137 -6.31 -11.93 -8.97
C LEU A 137 -7.33 -13.06 -9.02
N ILE A 138 -6.85 -14.29 -8.93
CA ILE A 138 -7.66 -15.51 -8.99
C ILE A 138 -7.68 -16.16 -7.61
N VAL A 139 -8.87 -16.42 -7.10
CA VAL A 139 -9.10 -17.17 -5.84
C VAL A 139 -9.48 -18.60 -6.15
N VAL A 140 -10.43 -18.79 -7.07
CA VAL A 140 -10.88 -20.11 -7.56
C VAL A 140 -10.97 -20.04 -9.07
N ALA A 141 -10.06 -20.74 -9.76
CA ALA A 141 -10.00 -20.71 -11.22
C ALA A 141 -11.35 -21.15 -11.85
N GLY A 142 -11.84 -20.35 -12.80
CA GLY A 142 -13.10 -20.54 -13.50
C GLY A 142 -14.35 -20.21 -12.69
N GLN A 143 -14.22 -19.71 -11.46
CA GLN A 143 -15.37 -19.43 -10.58
C GLN A 143 -15.27 -18.10 -9.84
N GLU A 144 -14.07 -17.67 -9.47
CA GLU A 144 -13.85 -16.48 -8.65
C GLU A 144 -12.51 -15.83 -8.99
N GLY A 145 -12.60 -14.60 -9.47
CA GLY A 145 -11.46 -13.71 -9.63
C GLY A 145 -11.91 -12.27 -9.85
N TYR A 146 -10.96 -11.35 -9.67
CA TYR A 146 -11.20 -9.92 -9.60
C TYR A 146 -10.11 -9.20 -10.38
N CYS A 147 -10.46 -8.16 -11.12
CA CYS A 147 -9.52 -7.47 -12.01
C CYS A 147 -9.45 -5.97 -11.72
N ARG A 148 -8.41 -5.32 -12.27
CA ARG A 148 -8.27 -3.87 -12.36
C ARG A 148 -8.11 -3.39 -13.81
#